data_AF-I4GBP5-F1
#
_entry.id   AF-I4GBP5-F1
#
_cell.length_a   1.000
_cell.length_b   1.000
_cell.length_c   1.000
_cell.angle_alpha   90.00
_cell.angle_beta   90.00
_cell.angle_gamma   90.00
#
_symmetry.space_group_name_H-M   'P 1'
#
loop_
_entity.id
_entity.type
_entity.pdbx_description
1 polymer ?
#
loop_
_entity_poly.entity_id
_entity_poly.type
_entity_poly.pdbx_seq_one_letter_code
_entity_poly.pdbx_strand_id
1 'polypeptide(L)'
;MVVFGRPKGRRGSYKQWEEDNIAPQVVFEILSPSNSLEEMERKLLFYQRYGVEEYYLYDPDTNNLKGWLRQEEILSSIPQINRWVSPRLKIQFELTETELEIYSLDGQKFLTFIELSQKAEQASSQLEQERLKAEQASLQLEQECLKAERLAEYIRSLGIDPDTL
;
A
#
# COMPACT_ATOMS: atom_id res chain seq x y z
N MET A 1 5.42 -8.04 -12.26
CA MET A 1 6.86 -8.36 -12.09
C MET A 1 7.51 -7.34 -11.16
N VAL A 2 8.55 -7.73 -10.42
CA VAL A 2 9.34 -6.87 -9.54
C VAL A 2 10.82 -7.03 -9.89
N VAL A 3 11.50 -5.91 -10.05
CA VAL A 3 12.93 -5.87 -10.40
C VAL A 3 13.68 -4.99 -9.42
N PHE A 4 14.65 -5.55 -8.74
CA PHE A 4 15.52 -4.86 -7.80
C PHE A 4 16.71 -4.22 -8.53
N GLY A 5 17.23 -3.11 -7.98
CA GLY A 5 18.37 -2.41 -8.56
C GLY A 5 18.09 -1.62 -9.84
N ARG A 6 16.80 -1.48 -10.24
CA ARG A 6 16.38 -0.63 -11.36
C ARG A 6 15.62 0.61 -10.88
N PRO A 7 15.79 1.77 -11.53
CA PRO A 7 15.00 2.95 -11.20
C PRO A 7 13.51 2.73 -11.51
N LYS A 8 12.66 3.36 -10.70
CA LYS A 8 11.21 3.41 -10.96
C LYS A 8 10.97 4.17 -12.26
N GLY A 9 10.06 3.65 -13.08
CA GLY A 9 9.74 4.23 -14.39
C GLY A 9 8.60 3.48 -15.05
N ARG A 10 7.80 4.21 -15.85
CA ARG A 10 6.72 3.62 -16.63
C ARG A 10 7.29 2.77 -17.75
N ARG A 11 6.81 1.54 -17.86
CA ARG A 11 7.20 0.58 -18.88
C ARG A 11 5.95 -0.06 -19.46
N GLY A 12 5.79 -0.03 -20.78
CA GLY A 12 4.72 -0.78 -21.46
C GLY A 12 5.03 -2.29 -21.50
N SER A 13 6.31 -2.64 -21.57
CA SER A 13 6.83 -3.99 -21.41
C SER A 13 8.21 -3.93 -20.76
N TYR A 14 8.60 -4.97 -20.03
CA TYR A 14 9.95 -5.08 -19.48
C TYR A 14 10.86 -5.76 -20.50
N LYS A 15 11.90 -5.04 -20.94
CA LYS A 15 12.86 -5.52 -21.94
C LYS A 15 14.24 -5.54 -21.32
N GLN A 16 14.77 -6.73 -21.05
CA GLN A 16 16.05 -6.89 -20.33
C GLN A 16 17.21 -6.11 -20.98
N TRP A 17 17.27 -6.04 -22.31
CA TRP A 17 18.33 -5.33 -23.03
C TRP A 17 18.27 -3.80 -22.87
N GLU A 18 17.12 -3.24 -22.46
CA GLU A 18 16.97 -1.82 -22.11
C GLU A 18 17.24 -1.59 -20.60
N GLU A 19 17.53 -2.65 -19.83
CA GLU A 19 17.57 -2.67 -18.36
C GLU A 19 18.87 -3.27 -17.82
N ASP A 20 19.99 -2.98 -18.48
CA ASP A 20 21.33 -3.50 -18.15
C ASP A 20 21.40 -5.03 -18.09
N ASN A 21 20.54 -5.70 -18.87
CA ASN A 21 20.38 -7.16 -18.89
C ASN A 21 19.97 -7.77 -17.54
N ILE A 22 19.37 -6.97 -16.65
CA ILE A 22 18.89 -7.44 -15.36
C ILE A 22 17.54 -8.13 -15.56
N ALA A 23 17.48 -9.42 -15.24
CA ALA A 23 16.22 -10.15 -15.23
C ALA A 23 15.35 -9.75 -14.03
N PRO A 24 14.01 -9.82 -14.17
CA PRO A 24 13.12 -9.69 -13.02
C PRO A 24 13.38 -10.78 -11.99
N GLN A 25 13.50 -10.41 -10.72
CA GLN A 25 13.70 -11.39 -9.65
C GLN A 25 12.39 -12.05 -9.25
N VAL A 26 11.28 -11.30 -9.27
CA VAL A 26 9.95 -11.83 -8.92
C VAL A 26 8.96 -11.59 -10.05
N VAL A 27 8.25 -12.64 -10.44
CA VAL A 27 7.27 -12.60 -11.50
C VAL A 27 5.92 -13.08 -10.99
N PHE A 28 4.87 -12.34 -11.37
CA PHE A 28 3.49 -12.70 -11.13
C PHE A 28 2.83 -12.81 -12.50
N GLU A 29 2.22 -13.96 -12.78
CA GLU A 29 1.32 -14.17 -13.90
C GLU A 29 -0.09 -14.37 -13.33
N ILE A 30 -1.05 -13.62 -13.88
CA ILE A 30 -2.46 -13.74 -13.52
C ILE A 30 -3.14 -14.43 -14.70
N LEU A 31 -3.80 -15.56 -14.45
CA LEU A 31 -4.51 -16.26 -15.50
C LEU A 31 -5.68 -15.41 -16.00
N SER A 32 -5.83 -15.38 -17.32
CA SER A 32 -7.03 -14.91 -18.01
C SER A 32 -7.69 -16.10 -18.71
N PRO A 33 -8.99 -16.03 -19.02
CA PRO A 33 -9.71 -17.11 -19.71
C PRO A 33 -9.10 -17.55 -21.05
N SER A 34 -8.31 -16.68 -21.68
CA SER A 34 -7.63 -16.93 -22.95
C SER A 34 -6.31 -17.70 -22.83
N ASN A 35 -5.78 -17.91 -21.61
CA ASN A 35 -4.48 -18.53 -21.42
C ASN A 35 -4.55 -20.05 -21.61
N SER A 36 -3.65 -20.58 -22.44
CA SER A 36 -3.51 -22.03 -22.62
C SER A 36 -2.47 -22.62 -21.65
N LEU A 37 -2.64 -23.89 -21.28
CA LEU A 37 -1.66 -24.62 -20.47
C LEU A 37 -0.26 -24.59 -21.11
N GLU A 38 -0.20 -24.79 -22.42
CA GLU A 38 1.06 -24.77 -23.18
C GLU A 38 1.76 -23.40 -23.10
N GLU A 39 1.00 -22.31 -23.17
CA GLU A 39 1.57 -20.97 -23.00
C GLU A 39 2.16 -20.76 -21.61
N MET A 40 1.47 -21.25 -20.59
CA MET A 40 1.95 -21.13 -19.21
C MET A 40 3.20 -21.96 -18.95
N GLU A 41 3.29 -23.17 -19.53
CA GLU A 41 4.50 -23.99 -19.49
C GLU A 41 5.67 -23.29 -20.20
N ARG A 42 5.44 -22.74 -21.39
CA ARG A 42 6.47 -21.96 -22.12
C ARG A 42 6.96 -20.76 -21.31
N LYS A 43 6.06 -20.03 -20.63
CA LYS A 43 6.42 -18.91 -19.75
C LYS A 43 7.26 -19.38 -18.56
N LEU A 44 6.86 -20.47 -17.89
CA LEU A 44 7.63 -21.02 -16.77
C LEU A 44 9.06 -21.41 -17.20
N LEU A 45 9.21 -22.11 -18.33
CA LEU A 45 10.52 -22.48 -18.88
C LEU A 45 11.34 -21.26 -19.27
N PHE A 46 10.71 -20.23 -19.83
CA PHE A 46 11.36 -18.96 -20.14
C PHE A 46 11.92 -18.32 -18.85
N TYR A 47 11.08 -18.14 -17.83
CA TYR A 47 11.52 -17.53 -16.57
C TYR A 47 12.58 -18.35 -15.84
N GLN A 48 12.51 -19.69 -15.91
CA GLN A 48 13.57 -20.56 -15.41
C GLN A 48 14.90 -20.27 -16.10
N ARG A 49 14.92 -20.20 -17.43
CA ARG A 49 16.14 -19.95 -18.23
C ARG A 49 16.77 -18.59 -17.93
N TYR A 50 15.95 -17.57 -17.68
CA TYR A 50 16.43 -16.19 -17.50
C TYR A 50 16.61 -15.77 -16.03
N GLY A 51 16.78 -16.74 -15.11
CA GLY A 51 17.22 -16.44 -13.75
C GLY A 51 16.18 -15.83 -12.82
N VAL A 52 14.88 -15.89 -13.16
CA VAL A 52 13.80 -15.46 -12.23
C VAL A 52 13.89 -16.27 -10.94
N GLU A 53 13.86 -15.61 -9.79
CA GLU A 53 14.06 -16.24 -8.48
C GLU A 53 12.75 -16.72 -7.86
N GLU A 54 11.68 -15.98 -8.08
CA GLU A 54 10.34 -16.31 -7.58
C GLU A 54 9.33 -16.14 -8.71
N TYR A 55 8.52 -17.17 -8.94
CA TYR A 55 7.46 -17.15 -9.94
C TYR A 55 6.14 -17.53 -9.28
N TYR A 56 5.13 -16.70 -9.44
CA TYR A 56 3.80 -16.88 -8.89
C TYR A 56 2.76 -16.87 -10.01
N LEU A 57 1.87 -17.86 -10.00
CA LEU A 57 0.76 -17.98 -10.92
C LEU A 57 -0.54 -17.98 -10.14
N TYR A 58 -1.37 -16.97 -10.36
CA TYR A 58 -2.66 -16.84 -9.69
C TYR A 58 -3.81 -16.96 -10.69
N ASP A 59 -4.78 -17.80 -10.36
CA ASP A 59 -6.04 -17.93 -11.06
C ASP A 59 -7.15 -17.25 -10.25
N PRO A 60 -7.65 -16.08 -10.68
CA PRO A 60 -8.72 -15.40 -9.95
C PRO A 60 -10.08 -16.08 -10.09
N ASP A 61 -10.31 -16.87 -11.15
CA ASP A 61 -11.61 -17.54 -11.37
C ASP A 61 -11.78 -18.74 -10.44
N THR A 62 -10.68 -19.43 -10.13
CA THR A 62 -10.67 -20.58 -9.21
C THR A 62 -10.09 -20.26 -7.83
N ASN A 63 -9.66 -19.01 -7.62
CA ASN A 63 -8.94 -18.56 -6.42
C ASN A 63 -7.76 -19.48 -6.05
N ASN A 64 -6.93 -19.82 -7.04
CA ASN A 64 -5.84 -20.76 -6.88
C ASN A 64 -4.49 -20.08 -7.10
N LEU A 65 -3.59 -20.17 -6.11
CA LEU A 65 -2.22 -19.67 -6.21
C LEU A 65 -1.26 -20.86 -6.33
N LYS A 66 -0.35 -20.79 -7.28
CA LYS A 66 0.82 -21.66 -7.39
C LYS A 66 2.08 -20.81 -7.33
N GLY A 67 3.11 -21.35 -6.70
CA GLY A 67 4.39 -20.67 -6.59
C GLY A 67 5.56 -21.59 -6.87
N TRP A 68 6.65 -21.00 -7.33
CA TRP A 68 7.93 -21.65 -7.55
C TRP A 68 9.04 -20.76 -7.02
N LEU A 69 9.99 -21.38 -6.32
CA LEU A 69 11.20 -20.75 -5.80
C LEU A 69 12.40 -21.35 -6.53
N ARG A 70 13.33 -20.50 -6.96
CA ARG A 70 14.57 -20.96 -7.57
C ARG A 70 15.43 -21.71 -6.57
N GLN A 71 15.83 -22.91 -6.96
CA GLN A 71 16.82 -23.74 -6.29
C GLN A 71 17.88 -24.07 -7.33
N GLU A 72 19.08 -23.51 -7.16
CA GLU A 72 20.15 -23.57 -8.17
C GLU A 72 19.64 -23.03 -9.53
N GLU A 73 19.57 -23.88 -10.54
CA GLU A 73 19.21 -23.52 -11.92
C GLU A 73 17.72 -23.73 -12.24
N ILE A 74 16.94 -24.31 -11.33
CA ILE A 74 15.55 -24.70 -11.59
C ILE A 74 14.55 -23.96 -10.70
N LEU A 75 13.35 -23.73 -11.25
CA LEU A 75 12.20 -23.24 -10.50
C LEU A 75 11.46 -24.43 -9.89
N SER A 76 11.65 -24.65 -8.59
CA SER A 76 11.02 -25.73 -7.84
C SER A 76 9.68 -25.29 -7.26
N SER A 77 8.64 -26.11 -7.39
CA SER A 77 7.31 -25.80 -6.86
C SER A 77 7.34 -25.64 -5.34
N ILE A 78 6.57 -24.68 -4.83
CA ILE A 78 6.35 -24.44 -3.40
C ILE A 78 5.11 -25.25 -2.98
N PRO A 79 5.26 -26.37 -2.24
CA PRO A 79 4.12 -27.25 -1.94
C PRO A 79 3.10 -26.62 -1.00
N GLN A 80 3.55 -25.77 -0.06
CA GLN A 80 2.68 -25.00 0.84
C GLN A 80 2.77 -23.52 0.51
N ILE A 81 1.90 -23.10 -0.42
CA ILE A 81 1.86 -21.73 -0.92
C ILE A 81 0.91 -20.84 -0.11
N ASN A 82 -0.08 -21.43 0.57
CA ASN A 82 -0.94 -20.67 1.48
C ASN A 82 -0.12 -20.25 2.71
N ARG A 83 -0.21 -18.97 3.08
CA ARG A 83 0.63 -18.30 4.08
C ARG A 83 2.12 -18.30 3.77
N TRP A 84 2.48 -18.47 2.49
CA TRP A 84 3.87 -18.38 2.06
C TRP A 84 4.40 -16.95 2.17
N VAL A 85 5.60 -16.81 2.72
CA VAL A 85 6.32 -15.53 2.79
C VAL A 85 7.35 -15.45 1.68
N SER A 86 7.21 -14.49 0.77
CA SER A 86 8.19 -14.23 -0.30
C SER A 86 9.56 -13.86 0.27
N PRO A 87 10.64 -14.61 -0.04
CA PRO A 87 11.99 -14.27 0.40
C PRO A 87 12.49 -12.91 -0.08
N ARG A 88 12.17 -12.49 -1.31
CA ARG A 88 12.57 -11.21 -1.89
C ARG A 88 11.68 -10.06 -1.47
N LEU A 89 10.36 -10.25 -1.48
CA LEU A 89 9.40 -9.16 -1.27
C LEU A 89 9.09 -8.92 0.21
N LYS A 90 9.30 -9.92 1.07
CA LYS A 90 8.96 -9.85 2.50
C LYS A 90 7.47 -9.53 2.71
N ILE A 91 6.62 -10.24 1.97
CA ILE A 91 5.15 -10.22 2.11
C ILE A 91 4.64 -11.66 2.18
N GLN A 92 3.52 -11.86 2.86
CA GLN A 92 2.81 -13.13 2.98
C GLN A 92 1.63 -13.18 2.01
N PHE A 93 1.46 -14.31 1.34
CA PHE A 93 0.30 -14.63 0.52
C PHE A 93 -0.68 -15.49 1.31
N GLU A 94 -1.94 -15.08 1.43
CA GLU A 94 -2.98 -15.85 2.12
C GLU A 94 -4.19 -16.04 1.20
N LEU A 95 -4.48 -17.30 0.88
CA LEU A 95 -5.70 -17.66 0.17
C LEU A 95 -6.84 -17.72 1.17
N THR A 96 -7.76 -16.77 1.05
CA THR A 96 -9.05 -16.80 1.75
C THR A 96 -10.07 -17.63 0.96
N GLU A 97 -11.31 -17.72 1.44
CA GLU A 97 -12.38 -18.40 0.72
C GLU A 97 -12.70 -17.74 -0.63
N THR A 98 -12.50 -16.42 -0.74
CA THR A 98 -12.96 -15.61 -1.88
C THR A 98 -11.83 -15.07 -2.74
N GLU A 99 -10.69 -14.73 -2.14
CA GLU A 99 -9.59 -14.07 -2.86
C GLU A 99 -8.21 -14.34 -2.25
N LEU A 100 -7.18 -14.06 -3.04
CA LEU A 100 -5.81 -13.94 -2.57
C LEU A 100 -5.61 -12.59 -1.87
N GLU A 101 -5.28 -12.65 -0.59
CA GLU A 101 -4.88 -11.50 0.21
C GLU A 101 -3.35 -11.47 0.39
N ILE A 102 -2.82 -10.26 0.55
CA ILE A 102 -1.39 -10.02 0.75
C ILE A 102 -1.21 -9.28 2.07
N TYR A 103 -0.28 -9.77 2.89
CA TYR A 103 0.06 -9.18 4.18
C TYR A 103 1.52 -8.78 4.23
N SER A 104 1.83 -7.69 4.93
CA SER A 104 3.19 -7.38 5.35
C SER A 104 3.62 -8.29 6.50
N LEU A 105 4.93 -8.33 6.79
CA LEU A 105 5.46 -9.18 7.88
C LEU A 105 4.97 -8.79 9.28
N ASP A 106 4.51 -7.56 9.47
CA ASP A 106 3.88 -7.09 10.70
C ASP A 106 2.37 -7.41 10.76
N GLY A 107 1.83 -8.12 9.77
CA GLY A 107 0.45 -8.60 9.75
C GLY A 107 -0.57 -7.59 9.21
N GLN A 108 -0.15 -6.47 8.61
CA GLN A 108 -1.07 -5.53 7.98
C GLN A 108 -1.49 -6.02 6.59
N LYS A 109 -2.80 -6.04 6.31
CA LYS A 109 -3.33 -6.35 4.98
C LYS A 109 -2.97 -5.23 4.00
N PHE A 110 -2.44 -5.59 2.83
CA PHE A 110 -2.26 -4.66 1.72
C PHE A 110 -3.64 -4.26 1.19
N LEU A 111 -3.88 -2.95 1.16
CA LEU A 111 -5.11 -2.39 0.65
C LEU A 111 -5.07 -2.32 -0.88
N THR A 112 -6.22 -2.58 -1.49
CA THR A 112 -6.46 -2.30 -2.91
C THR A 112 -6.34 -0.80 -3.18
N PHE A 113 -6.17 -0.43 -4.46
CA PHE A 113 -6.10 0.98 -4.85
C PHE A 113 -7.36 1.76 -4.43
N ILE A 114 -8.54 1.11 -4.51
CA ILE A 114 -9.82 1.72 -4.12
C ILE A 114 -9.86 1.99 -2.62
N GLU A 115 -9.49 1.00 -1.80
CA GLU A 115 -9.44 1.14 -0.34
C GLU A 115 -8.41 2.20 0.08
N LEU A 116 -7.25 2.26 -0.58
CA LEU A 116 -6.25 3.30 -0.34
C LEU A 116 -6.79 4.71 -0.63
N SER A 117 -7.50 4.89 -1.76
CA SER A 117 -8.12 6.17 -2.12
C SER A 117 -9.15 6.59 -1.08
N GLN A 118 -10.05 5.67 -0.71
CA GLN A 118 -11.09 5.93 0.30
C GLN A 118 -10.48 6.33 1.65
N LYS A 119 -9.45 5.62 2.09
CA LYS A 119 -8.75 5.94 3.34
C LYS A 119 -8.07 7.31 3.29
N ALA A 120 -7.47 7.67 2.15
CA ALA A 120 -6.84 8.97 1.96
C ALA A 120 -7.88 10.11 1.97
N GLU A 121 -9.03 9.92 1.30
CA GLU A 121 -10.13 10.89 1.29
C GLU A 121 -10.74 11.09 2.68
N GLN A 122 -10.94 10.01 3.44
CA GLN A 122 -11.41 10.06 4.82
C GLN A 122 -10.43 10.82 5.72
N ALA A 123 -9.14 10.51 5.64
CA ALA A 123 -8.10 11.20 6.41
C ALA A 123 -8.03 12.69 6.07
N SER A 124 -8.12 13.04 4.78
CA SER A 124 -8.16 14.44 4.34
C SER A 124 -9.38 15.18 4.87
N SER A 125 -10.55 14.52 4.87
CA SER A 125 -11.79 15.11 5.38
C SER A 125 -11.74 15.33 6.89
N GLN A 126 -11.17 14.38 7.63
CA GLN A 126 -10.98 14.50 9.09
C GLN A 126 -10.03 15.64 9.44
N LEU A 127 -8.89 15.74 8.74
CA LEU A 127 -7.92 16.81 8.94
C LEU A 127 -8.55 18.20 8.72
N GLU A 128 -9.35 18.35 7.66
CA GLU A 128 -10.02 19.62 7.37
C GLU A 128 -11.07 19.96 8.43
N GLN A 129 -11.82 18.98 8.92
CA GLN A 129 -12.77 19.19 10.02
C GLN A 129 -12.07 19.60 11.32
N GLU A 130 -10.95 18.97 11.66
CA GLU A 130 -10.16 19.33 12.83
C GLU A 130 -9.60 20.75 12.71
N ARG A 131 -9.11 21.12 11.53
CA ARG A 131 -8.63 22.47 11.25
C ARG A 131 -9.73 23.52 11.40
N LEU A 132 -10.90 23.29 10.84
CA LEU A 132 -12.05 24.20 10.97
C LEU A 132 -12.49 24.35 12.43
N LYS A 133 -12.51 23.26 13.20
CA LYS A 133 -12.82 23.31 14.64
C LYS A 133 -11.77 24.10 15.42
N ALA A 134 -10.48 23.90 15.13
CA ALA A 134 -9.39 24.64 15.76
C ALA A 134 -9.49 26.14 15.45
N GLU A 135 -9.80 26.51 14.21
CA GLU A 135 -9.99 27.91 13.79
C GLU A 135 -11.20 28.56 14.47
N GLN A 136 -12.33 27.84 14.55
CA GLN A 136 -13.50 28.30 15.29
C GLN A 136 -13.21 28.50 16.78
N ALA A 137 -12.49 27.56 17.41
CA ALA A 137 -12.09 27.68 18.80
C ALA A 137 -11.16 28.86 19.03
N SER A 138 -10.20 29.12 18.12
CA SER A 138 -9.33 30.30 18.22
C SER A 138 -10.10 31.61 18.09
N LEU A 139 -11.07 31.69 17.17
CA LEU A 139 -11.92 32.87 17.01
C LEU A 139 -12.80 33.13 18.23
N GLN A 140 -13.35 32.06 18.83
CA GLN A 140 -14.14 32.19 20.06
C GLN A 140 -13.28 32.66 21.23
N LEU A 141 -12.07 32.11 21.38
CA LEU A 141 -11.13 32.54 22.42
C LEU A 141 -10.75 34.01 22.25
N GLU A 142 -10.44 34.45 21.03
CA GLU A 142 -10.13 35.85 20.74
C GLU A 142 -11.30 36.79 21.07
N GLN A 143 -12.53 36.39 20.72
CA GLN A 143 -13.72 37.16 21.06
C GLN A 143 -13.95 37.24 22.57
N GLU A 144 -13.77 36.15 23.32
CA GLU A 144 -13.89 36.14 24.77
C GLU A 144 -12.80 37.01 25.42
N CYS A 145 -11.56 36.94 24.95
CA CYS A 145 -10.47 37.83 25.39
C CYS A 145 -10.81 39.31 25.16
N LEU A 146 -11.29 39.68 23.98
CA LEU A 146 -11.68 41.06 23.66
C LEU A 146 -12.86 41.54 24.52
N LYS A 147 -13.84 40.68 24.81
CA LYS A 147 -14.95 41.02 25.71
C LYS A 147 -14.48 41.20 27.15
N ALA A 148 -13.62 40.30 27.63
CA ALA A 148 -13.04 40.38 28.97
C ALA A 148 -12.22 41.66 29.13
N GLU A 149 -11.42 42.04 28.12
CA GLU A 149 -10.64 43.28 28.12
C GLU A 149 -11.54 44.52 28.17
N ARG A 150 -12.57 44.59 27.33
CA ARG A 150 -13.54 45.71 27.35
C ARG A 150 -14.29 45.81 28.67
N LEU A 151 -14.66 44.68 29.27
CA LEU A 151 -15.32 44.65 30.57
C LEU A 151 -14.38 45.15 31.67
N ALA A 152 -13.12 44.72 31.67
CA ALA A 152 -12.11 45.20 32.60
C ALA A 152 -11.87 46.71 32.46
N GLU A 153 -11.79 47.24 31.24
CA GLU A 153 -11.71 48.69 31.00
C GLU A 153 -12.93 49.44 31.54
N TYR A 154 -14.15 48.92 31.32
CA TYR A 154 -15.37 49.51 31.86
C TYR A 154 -15.39 49.53 33.39
N ILE A 155 -15.02 48.43 34.05
CA ILE A 155 -14.93 48.36 35.52
C ILE A 155 -13.89 49.35 36.06
N ARG A 156 -12.72 49.46 35.42
CA ARG A 156 -11.70 50.48 35.78
C ARG A 156 -12.24 51.91 35.67
N SER A 157 -13.05 52.20 34.66
CA SER A 157 -13.69 53.52 34.50
C SER A 157 -14.68 53.88 35.62
N LEU A 158 -15.23 52.87 36.31
CA LEU A 158 -16.08 53.04 37.50
C LEU A 158 -15.26 53.21 38.79
N GLY A 159 -13.92 53.16 38.71
CA GLY A 159 -13.01 53.31 39.85
C GLY A 159 -12.81 52.04 40.68
N ILE A 160 -13.17 50.88 40.13
CA ILE A 160 -13.02 49.57 40.76
C ILE A 160 -11.85 48.83 40.07
N ASP A 161 -10.98 48.18 40.85
CA ASP A 161 -9.88 47.38 40.29
C ASP A 161 -10.37 45.95 39.95
N PRO A 162 -10.44 45.56 38.66
CA PRO A 162 -10.98 44.27 38.24
C PRO A 162 -10.14 43.07 38.72
N ASP A 163 -8.85 43.25 39.03
CA ASP A 163 -7.96 42.16 39.46
C ASP A 163 -8.08 41.85 40.96
N THR A 164 -8.95 42.57 41.68
CA THR A 164 -9.18 42.44 43.13
C THR A 164 -10.58 41.92 43.51
N LEU A 165 -11.42 41.60 42.51
CA LEU A 165 -12.73 40.96 42.64
C LEU A 165 -12.61 39.43 42.63
#